data_AF-A0A6J4G1D1-F1
#
_entry.id   AF-A0A6J4G1D1-F1
#
_cell.length_a   1.000
_cell.length_b   1.000
_cell.length_c   1.000
_cell.angle_alpha   90.00
_cell.angle_beta   90.00
_cell.angle_gamma   90.00
#
_symmetry.space_group_name_H-M   'P 1'
#
loop_
_entity.id
_entity.type
_entity.pdbx_description
1 polymer ?
#
loop_
_entity_poly.entity_id
_entity_poly.type
_entity_poly.pdbx_seq_one_letter_code
_entity_poly.pdbx_strand_id
1 'polypeptide(L)'
;MIVSKTDPKGRLTYVNDVFLTVSGYAEAEVMGKPHSVIRHPEMPRCVFKLLWDTIVDGREIFAYVNNMAKNGDNYWVFAHVTPNLDAAGQIIGYHSNRRVPEKAALETIKPLYRSLLEEERRHPDSKVGLERSWKMLNDAVATAGFDSYDRFIFTITPEN
;
A
#
# COMPACT_ATOMS: atom_id res chain seq x y z
N MET A 1 -7.49 -10.52 -11.00
CA MET A 1 -6.47 -9.65 -10.35
C MET A 1 -6.94 -8.20 -10.48
N ILE A 2 -6.79 -7.38 -9.43
CA ILE A 2 -7.15 -5.96 -9.49
C ILE A 2 -5.97 -5.20 -10.12
N VAL A 3 -6.24 -4.31 -11.08
CA VAL A 3 -5.22 -3.53 -11.78
C VAL A 3 -5.59 -2.05 -11.78
N SER A 4 -4.60 -1.19 -11.58
CA SER A 4 -4.75 0.26 -11.79
C SER A 4 -3.45 0.88 -12.29
N LYS A 5 -3.55 1.97 -13.04
CA LYS A 5 -2.42 2.83 -13.38
C LYS A 5 -2.68 4.25 -12.90
N THR A 6 -1.61 4.99 -12.63
CA THR A 6 -1.69 6.39 -12.25
C THR A 6 -0.74 7.25 -13.09
N ASP A 7 -0.96 8.55 -13.04
CA ASP A 7 0.06 9.55 -13.39
C ASP A 7 1.16 9.61 -12.29
N PRO A 8 2.24 10.40 -12.48
CA PRO A 8 3.31 10.55 -11.48
C PRO A 8 2.86 11.16 -10.15
N LYS A 9 1.69 11.81 -10.11
CA LYS A 9 1.09 12.40 -8.90
C LYS A 9 0.14 11.43 -8.19
N GLY A 10 0.03 10.18 -8.66
CA GLY A 10 -0.84 9.17 -8.06
C GLY A 10 -2.30 9.26 -8.43
N ARG A 11 -2.66 10.03 -9.47
CA ARG A 11 -4.05 10.11 -9.95
C ARG A 11 -4.34 8.99 -10.93
N LEU A 12 -5.46 8.31 -10.75
CA LEU A 12 -5.87 7.18 -11.57
C LEU A 12 -6.04 7.58 -13.05
N THR A 13 -5.31 6.90 -13.92
CA THR A 13 -5.38 7.03 -15.38
C THR A 13 -5.96 5.78 -16.04
N TYR A 14 -6.09 4.69 -15.28
CA TYR A 14 -6.73 3.46 -15.71
C TYR A 14 -7.08 2.60 -14.49
N VAL A 15 -8.21 1.91 -14.57
CA VAL A 15 -8.60 0.82 -13.67
C VAL A 15 -9.27 -0.28 -14.50
N ASN A 16 -9.16 -1.53 -14.07
CA ASN A 16 -9.87 -2.64 -14.75
C ASN A 16 -11.25 -2.91 -14.12
N ASP A 17 -12.08 -3.71 -14.80
CA ASP A 17 -13.43 -4.05 -14.32
C ASP A 17 -13.44 -4.71 -12.93
N VAL A 18 -12.39 -5.46 -12.60
CA VAL A 18 -12.24 -6.08 -11.27
C VAL A 18 -12.06 -5.01 -10.19
N PHE A 19 -11.32 -3.93 -10.46
CA PHE A 19 -11.22 -2.78 -9.55
C PHE A 19 -12.60 -2.15 -9.33
N LEU A 20 -13.34 -1.88 -10.40
CA LEU A 20 -14.66 -1.26 -10.31
C LEU A 20 -15.63 -2.13 -9.52
N THR A 21 -15.65 -3.42 -9.81
CA THR A 21 -16.52 -4.41 -9.14
C THR A 21 -16.20 -4.51 -7.64
N VAL A 22 -14.93 -4.67 -7.26
CA VAL A 22 -14.53 -4.86 -5.86
C VAL A 22 -14.65 -3.55 -5.06
N SER A 23 -14.32 -2.41 -5.67
CA SER A 23 -14.38 -1.11 -4.99
C SER A 23 -15.78 -0.52 -4.93
N GLY A 24 -16.70 -0.95 -5.79
CA GLY A 24 -18.07 -0.43 -5.88
C GLY A 24 -18.17 0.98 -6.48
N TYR A 25 -17.08 1.50 -7.06
CA TYR A 25 -17.08 2.78 -7.77
C TYR A 25 -17.37 2.61 -9.25
N ALA A 26 -18.04 3.59 -9.85
CA ALA A 26 -18.07 3.74 -11.30
C ALA A 26 -16.77 4.37 -11.80
N GLU A 27 -16.35 4.06 -13.03
CA GLU A 27 -15.11 4.57 -13.61
C GLU A 27 -15.05 6.10 -13.57
N ALA A 28 -16.13 6.77 -13.96
CA ALA A 28 -16.23 8.24 -13.93
C ALA A 28 -16.01 8.86 -12.53
N GLU A 29 -16.21 8.10 -11.45
CA GLU A 29 -16.00 8.59 -10.09
C GLU A 29 -14.53 8.57 -9.67
N VAL A 30 -13.74 7.66 -10.26
CA VAL A 30 -12.36 7.38 -9.84
C VAL A 30 -11.31 7.92 -10.81
N MET A 31 -11.64 8.08 -12.09
CA MET A 31 -10.71 8.63 -13.08
C MET A 31 -10.25 10.04 -12.71
N GLY A 32 -8.93 10.26 -12.73
CA GLY A 32 -8.28 11.51 -12.32
C GLY A 32 -8.24 11.76 -10.80
N LYS A 33 -8.84 10.90 -9.98
CA LYS A 33 -8.77 10.97 -8.51
C LYS A 33 -7.49 10.34 -8.00
N PRO A 34 -6.97 10.78 -6.83
CA PRO A 34 -5.90 10.07 -6.15
C PRO A 34 -6.27 8.60 -5.93
N HIS A 35 -5.33 7.68 -6.16
CA HIS A 35 -5.52 6.25 -5.90
C HIS A 35 -5.96 5.97 -4.45
N SER A 36 -5.58 6.83 -3.51
CA SER A 36 -5.97 6.78 -2.10
C SER A 36 -7.47 6.91 -1.83
N VAL A 37 -8.33 7.14 -2.84
CA VAL A 37 -9.79 7.13 -2.71
C VAL A 37 -10.34 5.80 -2.15
N ILE A 38 -9.65 4.69 -2.40
CA ILE A 38 -9.98 3.37 -1.84
C ILE A 38 -9.17 3.01 -0.60
N ARG A 39 -8.32 3.92 -0.07
CA ARG A 39 -7.48 3.60 1.08
C ARG A 39 -8.33 3.51 2.34
N HIS A 40 -8.21 2.41 3.08
CA HIS A 40 -8.89 2.31 4.37
C HIS A 40 -8.31 3.34 5.37
N PRO A 41 -9.16 4.05 6.15
CA PRO A 41 -8.69 5.10 7.08
C PRO A 41 -7.77 4.57 8.18
N GLU A 42 -7.82 3.27 8.46
CA GLU A 42 -6.96 2.60 9.43
C GLU A 42 -5.66 2.02 8.86
N MET A 43 -5.32 2.35 7.61
CA MET A 43 -3.97 2.04 7.10
C MET A 43 -2.94 2.92 7.80
N PRO A 44 -1.89 2.35 8.45
CA PRO A 44 -0.83 3.12 9.05
C PRO A 44 -0.17 4.05 8.02
N ARG A 45 0.03 5.30 8.41
CA ARG A 45 0.67 6.30 7.55
C ARG A 45 2.11 5.94 7.24
N CYS A 46 2.84 5.30 8.17
CA CYS A 46 4.23 4.89 7.94
C CYS A 46 4.37 3.89 6.79
N VAL A 47 3.45 2.94 6.66
CA VAL A 47 3.42 1.96 5.56
C VAL A 47 3.11 2.64 4.23
N PHE A 48 2.16 3.59 4.23
CA PHE A 48 1.83 4.33 3.01
C PHE A 48 2.97 5.27 2.59
N LYS A 49 3.67 5.87 3.57
CA LYS A 49 4.89 6.64 3.33
C LYS A 49 5.98 5.77 2.70
N LEU A 50 6.22 4.57 3.26
CA LEU A 50 7.19 3.62 2.69
C LEU A 50 6.88 3.33 1.22
N LEU A 51 5.62 3.01 0.91
CA LEU A 51 5.18 2.75 -0.46
C LEU A 51 5.51 3.93 -1.37
N TRP A 52 5.14 5.15 -0.98
CA TRP A 52 5.39 6.34 -1.79
C TRP A 52 6.87 6.64 -1.95
N ASP A 53 7.63 6.64 -0.86
CA ASP A 53 9.08 6.89 -0.88
C ASP A 53 9.80 5.90 -1.79
N THR A 54 9.40 4.62 -1.80
CA THR A 54 10.00 3.59 -2.65
C THR A 54 9.70 3.83 -4.13
N ILE A 55 8.44 4.09 -4.49
CA ILE A 55 8.07 4.20 -5.91
C ILE A 55 8.54 5.50 -6.56
N VAL A 56 8.60 6.62 -5.81
CA VAL A 56 9.13 7.88 -6.33
C VAL A 56 10.65 7.82 -6.55
N ASP A 57 11.33 6.93 -5.84
CA ASP A 57 12.76 6.62 -5.99
C ASP A 57 13.04 5.64 -7.15
N GLY A 58 12.02 5.33 -7.97
CA GLY A 58 12.16 4.44 -9.11
C GLY A 58 12.25 2.96 -8.75
N ARG A 59 11.98 2.59 -7.50
CA ARG A 59 11.98 1.20 -7.03
C ARG A 59 10.57 0.62 -6.99
N GLU A 60 10.46 -0.69 -7.15
CA GLU A 60 9.20 -1.40 -6.94
C GLU A 60 8.99 -1.75 -5.46
N ILE A 61 7.73 -1.97 -5.08
CA ILE A 61 7.39 -2.40 -3.73
C ILE A 61 6.29 -3.45 -3.72
N PHE A 62 6.43 -4.40 -2.80
CA PHE A 62 5.36 -5.30 -2.40
C PHE A 62 4.82 -4.88 -1.03
N ALA A 63 3.50 -4.73 -0.90
CA ALA A 63 2.89 -4.31 0.35
C ALA A 63 1.50 -4.94 0.55
N TYR A 64 1.18 -5.26 1.80
CA TYR A 64 -0.19 -5.58 2.18
C TYR A 64 -0.96 -4.28 2.42
N VAL A 65 -2.10 -4.13 1.76
CA VAL A 65 -2.89 -2.90 1.85
C VAL A 65 -4.33 -3.24 2.16
N ASN A 66 -4.89 -2.62 3.18
CA ASN A 66 -6.32 -2.64 3.44
C ASN A 66 -6.99 -1.49 2.69
N ASN A 67 -7.95 -1.83 1.84
CA ASN A 67 -8.75 -0.89 1.09
C ASN A 67 -10.19 -0.89 1.60
N MET A 68 -10.92 0.19 1.34
CA MET A 68 -12.32 0.35 1.66
C MET A 68 -13.10 0.59 0.37
N ALA A 69 -14.10 -0.25 0.13
CA ALA A 69 -15.06 -0.09 -0.94
C ALA A 69 -16.02 1.08 -0.62
N LYS A 70 -16.73 1.56 -1.65
CA LYS A 70 -17.65 2.69 -1.55
C LYS A 70 -18.77 2.48 -0.52
N ASN A 71 -19.17 1.23 -0.30
CA ASN A 71 -20.20 0.86 0.68
C ASN A 71 -19.67 0.75 2.13
N GLY A 72 -18.36 0.94 2.35
CA GLY A 72 -17.72 0.82 3.66
C GLY A 72 -17.09 -0.54 3.96
N ASP A 73 -17.31 -1.57 3.12
CA ASP A 73 -16.66 -2.86 3.29
C ASP A 73 -15.16 -2.74 3.08
N ASN A 74 -14.38 -3.50 3.83
CA ASN A 74 -12.93 -3.51 3.68
C ASN A 74 -12.42 -4.80 3.06
N TYR A 75 -11.31 -4.68 2.33
CA TYR A 75 -10.67 -5.82 1.67
C TYR A 75 -9.15 -5.65 1.66
N TRP A 76 -8.47 -6.73 2.01
CA TRP A 76 -7.01 -6.78 1.99
C TRP A 76 -6.51 -7.23 0.62
N VAL A 77 -5.43 -6.60 0.17
CA VAL A 77 -4.70 -6.97 -1.04
C VAL A 77 -3.23 -7.16 -0.72
N PHE A 78 -2.58 -8.05 -1.45
CA PHE A 78 -1.14 -8.02 -1.64
C PHE A 78 -0.85 -7.28 -2.94
N ALA A 79 -0.29 -6.08 -2.82
CA ALA A 79 -0.03 -5.15 -3.92
C ALA A 79 1.42 -5.22 -4.35
N HIS A 80 1.65 -5.26 -5.65
CA HIS A 80 2.94 -4.97 -6.28
C HIS A 80 2.78 -3.67 -7.05
N VAL A 81 3.64 -2.69 -6.78
CA VAL A 81 3.62 -1.37 -7.42
C VAL A 81 4.96 -1.16 -8.12
N THR A 82 4.91 -0.82 -9.40
CA THR A 82 6.08 -0.55 -10.23
C THR A 82 5.99 0.84 -10.85
N PRO A 83 7.09 1.60 -10.91
CA PRO A 83 7.17 2.81 -11.71
C PRO A 83 7.20 2.47 -13.20
N ASN A 84 6.44 3.21 -14.00
CA ASN A 84 6.52 3.19 -15.46
C ASN A 84 7.47 4.29 -15.90
N LEU A 85 8.48 3.93 -16.69
CA LEU A 85 9.49 4.85 -17.19
C LEU A 85 9.28 5.14 -18.69
N ASP A 86 9.55 6.37 -19.12
CA ASP A 86 9.69 6.71 -20.53
C ASP A 86 11.07 6.28 -21.09
N ALA A 87 11.30 6.54 -22.38
CA ALA A 87 12.57 6.24 -23.03
C ALA A 87 13.78 7.02 -22.48
N ALA A 88 13.54 8.11 -21.74
CA ALA A 88 14.57 8.91 -21.06
C ALA A 88 14.78 8.48 -19.60
N GLY A 89 14.07 7.46 -19.12
CA GLY A 89 14.15 6.97 -17.74
C GLY A 89 13.34 7.80 -16.74
N GLN A 90 12.47 8.71 -17.18
CA GLN A 90 11.62 9.51 -16.30
C GLN A 90 10.36 8.74 -15.92
N ILE A 91 9.96 8.84 -14.64
CA ILE A 91 8.72 8.25 -14.16
C ILE A 91 7.53 8.99 -14.77
N ILE A 92 6.74 8.29 -15.57
CA ILE A 92 5.51 8.79 -16.22
C ILE A 92 4.24 8.28 -15.54
N GLY A 93 4.37 7.46 -14.51
CA GLY A 93 3.25 6.94 -13.74
C GLY A 93 3.62 5.70 -12.96
N TYR A 94 2.62 5.11 -12.32
CA TYR A 94 2.79 3.87 -11.57
C TYR A 94 1.78 2.84 -12.06
N HIS A 95 2.19 1.57 -12.06
CA HIS A 95 1.32 0.44 -12.31
C HIS A 95 1.22 -0.38 -11.04
N SER A 96 0.00 -0.75 -10.65
CA SER A 96 -0.20 -1.65 -9.52
C SER A 96 -1.08 -2.82 -9.88
N ASN A 97 -0.58 -4.01 -9.58
CA ASN A 97 -1.31 -5.27 -9.61
C ASN A 97 -1.53 -5.76 -8.18
N ARG A 98 -2.70 -6.34 -7.92
CA ARG A 98 -3.16 -6.70 -6.59
C ARG A 98 -3.88 -8.04 -6.60
N ARG A 99 -3.44 -8.93 -5.71
CA ARG A 99 -4.05 -10.25 -5.48
C ARG A 99 -4.59 -10.36 -4.07
N VAL A 100 -5.46 -11.36 -3.87
CA VAL A 100 -5.93 -11.72 -2.53
C VAL A 100 -4.72 -12.23 -1.74
N PRO A 101 -4.44 -11.67 -0.55
CA PRO A 101 -3.36 -12.16 0.29
C PRO A 101 -3.72 -13.49 0.92
N GLU A 102 -2.71 -14.25 1.30
CA GLU A 102 -2.94 -15.46 2.08
C GLU A 102 -3.41 -15.14 3.50
N LYS A 103 -4.23 -16.03 4.06
CA LYS A 103 -4.74 -15.85 5.43
C LYS A 103 -3.60 -15.81 6.45
N ALA A 104 -2.62 -16.70 6.33
CA ALA A 104 -1.47 -16.77 7.22
C ALA A 104 -0.68 -15.45 7.24
N ALA A 105 -0.49 -14.83 6.07
CA ALA A 105 0.16 -13.53 5.98
C ALA A 105 -0.59 -12.44 6.76
N LEU A 106 -1.92 -12.44 6.70
CA LEU A 106 -2.73 -11.46 7.42
C LEU A 106 -2.69 -11.64 8.95
N GLU A 107 -2.45 -12.85 9.45
CA GLU A 107 -2.26 -13.10 10.89
C GLU A 107 -0.98 -12.43 11.43
N THR A 108 0.04 -12.25 10.58
CA THR A 108 1.25 -11.48 10.93
C THR A 108 1.07 -9.98 10.72
N ILE A 109 0.46 -9.59 9.59
CA ILE A 109 0.40 -8.19 9.18
C ILE A 109 -0.61 -7.38 9.99
N LYS A 110 -1.81 -7.93 10.26
CA LYS A 110 -2.86 -7.18 10.95
C LYS A 110 -2.44 -6.74 12.36
N PRO A 111 -1.83 -7.58 13.22
CA PRO A 111 -1.35 -7.15 14.52
C PRO A 111 -0.26 -6.08 14.44
N LEU A 112 0.69 -6.23 13.50
CA LEU A 112 1.73 -5.22 13.27
C LEU A 112 1.10 -3.88 12.87
N TYR A 113 0.18 -3.86 11.90
CA TYR A 113 -0.43 -2.62 11.45
C TYR A 113 -1.30 -1.98 12.53
N ARG A 114 -1.96 -2.78 13.36
CA ARG A 114 -2.70 -2.27 14.52
C ARG A 114 -1.77 -1.55 15.50
N SER A 115 -0.62 -2.14 15.86
CA SER A 115 0.30 -1.50 16.80
C SER A 115 0.91 -0.21 16.25
N LEU A 116 1.20 -0.19 14.94
CA LEU A 116 1.67 1.02 14.24
C LEU A 116 0.61 2.13 14.27
N LEU A 117 -0.65 1.80 13.96
CA LEU A 117 -1.76 2.75 13.98
C LEU A 117 -2.06 3.28 15.39
N GLU A 118 -2.01 2.41 16.39
CA GLU A 118 -2.15 2.79 17.79
C GLU A 118 -1.04 3.78 18.19
N GLU A 119 0.19 3.53 17.78
CA GLU A 119 1.30 4.47 18.02
C GLU A 119 1.04 5.81 17.33
N GLU A 120 0.64 5.82 16.06
CA GLU A 120 0.31 7.07 15.35
C GLU A 120 -0.78 7.86 16.08
N ARG A 121 -1.80 7.19 16.62
CA ARG A 121 -2.94 7.79 17.33
C ARG A 121 -2.60 8.27 18.75
N ARG A 122 -1.55 7.75 19.39
CA ARG A 122 -1.11 8.19 20.73
C ARG A 122 -0.54 9.60 20.72
N HIS A 123 -0.06 10.08 19.57
CA HIS A 123 0.58 11.38 19.45
C HIS A 123 -0.37 12.41 18.84
N PRO A 124 -0.61 13.56 19.49
CA PRO A 124 -1.43 14.63 18.91
C PRO A 124 -0.76 15.28 17.69
N ASP A 125 0.59 15.33 17.69
CA ASP A 125 1.34 15.74 16.50
C ASP A 125 1.49 14.56 15.55
N SER A 126 0.87 14.70 14.39
CA SER A 126 0.83 13.68 13.37
C SER A 126 2.20 13.38 12.72
N LYS A 127 3.16 14.31 12.79
CA LYS A 127 4.55 14.08 12.36
C LYS A 127 5.29 13.21 13.36
N VAL A 128 5.10 13.48 14.66
CA VAL A 128 5.69 12.66 15.73
C VAL A 128 5.13 11.25 15.68
N GLY A 129 3.81 11.10 15.53
CA GLY A 129 3.18 9.78 15.39
C GLY A 129 3.71 8.99 14.19
N LEU A 130 3.91 9.66 13.04
CA LEU A 130 4.52 9.06 11.86
C LEU A 130 5.97 8.64 12.09
N GLU A 131 6.78 9.47 12.75
CA GLU A 131 8.17 9.15 13.05
C GLU A 131 8.29 7.95 14.01
N ARG A 132 7.44 7.90 15.04
CA ARG A 132 7.41 6.81 16.03
C ARG A 132 6.98 5.49 15.41
N SER A 133 5.90 5.49 14.64
CA SER A 133 5.44 4.30 13.91
C SER A 133 6.42 3.88 12.81
N TRP A 134 7.10 4.81 12.15
CA TRP A 134 8.18 4.48 11.22
C TRP A 134 9.32 3.74 11.91
N LYS A 135 9.76 4.24 13.07
CA LYS A 135 10.77 3.55 13.88
C LYS A 135 10.30 2.15 14.29
N MET A 136 9.06 2.02 14.77
CA MET A 136 8.50 0.71 15.15
C MET A 136 8.45 -0.27 13.97
N LEU A 137 8.12 0.20 12.77
CA LEU A 137 8.12 -0.65 11.58
C LEU A 137 9.51 -1.19 11.28
N ASN A 138 10.53 -0.32 11.31
CA ASN A 138 11.92 -0.74 11.07
C ASN A 138 12.44 -1.66 12.17
N ASP A 139 12.12 -1.38 13.44
CA ASP A 139 12.51 -2.24 14.56
C ASP A 139 11.86 -3.63 14.47
N ALA A 140 10.60 -3.71 14.02
CA ALA A 140 9.90 -4.98 13.80
C ALA A 140 10.53 -5.79 12.66
N VAL A 141 10.86 -5.14 11.54
CA VAL A 141 11.58 -5.75 10.42
C VAL A 141 12.95 -6.30 10.88
N ALA A 142 13.71 -5.51 11.64
CA ALA A 142 15.01 -5.91 12.17
C ALA A 142 14.90 -7.06 13.18
N THR A 143 13.90 -7.04 14.07
CA THR A 143 13.65 -8.11 15.05
C THR A 143 13.27 -9.42 14.36
N ALA A 144 12.58 -9.35 13.22
CA ALA A 144 12.29 -10.51 12.38
C ALA A 144 13.52 -11.03 11.61
N GLY A 145 14.68 -10.37 11.71
CA GLY A 145 15.93 -10.79 11.08
C GLY A 145 16.14 -10.24 9.67
N PHE A 146 15.43 -9.18 9.29
CA PHE A 146 15.53 -8.59 7.95
C PHE A 146 16.10 -7.17 8.00
N ASP A 147 16.79 -6.80 6.92
CA ASP A 147 17.38 -5.47 6.73
C ASP A 147 16.42 -4.48 6.06
N SER A 148 15.32 -4.99 5.49
CA SER A 148 14.41 -4.23 4.64
C SER A 148 12.99 -4.80 4.70
N TYR A 149 12.01 -3.89 4.55
CA TYR A 149 10.59 -4.26 4.53
C TYR A 149 10.25 -5.22 3.39
N ASP A 150 10.84 -5.01 2.20
CA ASP A 150 10.60 -5.86 1.04
C ASP A 150 10.98 -7.32 1.36
N ARG A 151 12.15 -7.55 1.96
CA ARG A 151 12.61 -8.89 2.37
C ARG A 151 11.68 -9.51 3.42
N PHE A 152 11.30 -8.74 4.43
CA PHE A 152 10.36 -9.18 5.46
C PHE A 152 9.03 -9.64 4.85
N ILE A 153 8.46 -8.85 3.95
CA ILE A 153 7.17 -9.13 3.31
C ILE A 153 7.20 -10.38 2.44
N PHE A 154 8.32 -10.64 1.74
CA PHE A 154 8.48 -11.86 0.97
C PHE A 154 8.50 -13.11 1.86
N THR A 155 9.04 -13.07 3.07
CA THR A 155 9.02 -14.26 3.96
C THR A 155 7.67 -14.56 4.58
N ILE A 156 6.78 -13.56 4.64
CA ILE A 156 5.40 -13.73 5.09
C ILE A 156 4.54 -14.33 3.97
N THR A 157 5.00 -14.23 2.73
CA THR A 157 4.37 -14.80 1.55
C THR A 157 5.02 -16.16 1.31
N PRO A 158 4.35 -17.31 1.55
CA PRO A 158 4.98 -18.56 1.16
C PRO A 158 5.19 -18.54 -0.36
N GLU A 159 6.38 -18.99 -0.79
CA GLU A 159 6.62 -19.28 -2.19
C GLU A 159 5.60 -20.35 -2.62
N ASN A 160 4.88 -20.07 -3.71
CA ASN A 160 3.81 -20.94 -4.25
C ASN A 160 4.23 -22.41 -4.35
#